data_AF-A0A2T7C4H0-F1
#
_entry.id   AF-A0A2T7C4H0-F1
#
_cell.length_a   1.000
_cell.length_b   1.000
_cell.length_c   1.000
_cell.angle_alpha   90.00
_cell.angle_beta   90.00
_cell.angle_gamma   90.00
#
_symmetry.space_group_name_H-M   'P 1'
#
loop_
_entity.id
_entity.type
_entity.pdbx_description
1 polymer ?
#
loop_
_entity_poly.entity_id
_entity_poly.type
_entity_poly.pdbx_seq_one_letter_code
_entity_poly.pdbx_strand_id
1 'polypeptide(L)' 'MVLVGDDVGDGEERRIMVRVEMLKEPCMAAVLEMAAQQFGYGQRGVLRIPCGAGRFQQMVGVACEAR' A
#
# COMPACT_ATOMS: atom_id res chain seq x y z
N MET A 1 -3.75 5.65 6.61
CA MET A 1 -4.72 4.87 5.82
C MET A 1 -4.20 4.76 4.41
N VAL A 2 -4.18 3.56 3.84
CA VAL A 2 -3.65 3.29 2.50
C VAL A 2 -4.78 2.81 1.61
N LEU A 3 -4.87 3.34 0.40
CA LEU A 3 -5.80 2.90 -0.63
C LEU A 3 -5.03 2.02 -1.62
N VAL A 4 -5.54 0.82 -1.88
CA VAL A 4 -4.80 -0.21 -2.60
C VAL A 4 -5.67 -0.78 -3.71
N GLY A 5 -5.17 -0.79 -4.95
CA GLY A 5 -5.85 -1.33 -6.13
C GLY A 5 -4.88 -1.47 -7.30
N ASP A 6 -5.20 -2.38 -8.23
CA ASP A 6 -4.50 -2.52 -9.51
C ASP A 6 -5.25 -1.71 -10.58
N ASP A 7 -4.52 -0.99 -11.46
CA ASP A 7 -5.10 -0.23 -12.59
C ASP A 7 -5.63 -1.13 -13.73
N VAL A 8 -5.59 -2.46 -13.57
CA VAL A 8 -5.90 -3.45 -14.62
C VAL A 8 -7.23 -4.15 -14.29
N GLY A 9 -8.35 -3.60 -14.79
CA GLY A 9 -9.70 -4.17 -14.69
C GLY A 9 -10.50 -3.70 -13.46
N ASP A 10 -11.71 -4.25 -13.26
CA ASP A 10 -12.63 -4.03 -12.10
C ASP A 10 -12.02 -4.45 -10.74
N GLY A 11 -10.75 -4.12 -10.50
CA GLY A 11 -10.04 -4.35 -9.26
C GLY A 11 -10.54 -3.37 -8.21
N GLU A 12 -11.42 -3.85 -7.33
CA GLU A 12 -11.97 -3.11 -6.20
C GLU A 12 -10.86 -2.43 -5.37
N GLU A 13 -10.86 -1.08 -5.36
CA GLU A 13 -9.99 -0.32 -4.48
C GLU A 13 -10.33 -0.63 -3.01
N ARG A 14 -9.34 -1.06 -2.21
CA ARG A 14 -9.53 -1.32 -0.79
C ARG A 14 -8.78 -0.33 0.07
N ARG A 15 -9.47 0.15 1.11
CA ARG A 15 -8.85 0.95 2.18
C ARG A 15 -8.33 0.01 3.25
N ILE A 16 -7.02 0.06 3.49
CA ILE A 16 -6.33 -0.76 4.47
C ILE A 16 -5.70 0.16 5.53
N MET A 17 -5.97 -0.15 6.80
CA MET A 17 -5.27 0.48 7.90
C MET A 17 -3.96 -0.27 8.15
N VAL A 18 -2.87 0.50 8.23
CA VAL A 18 -1.55 -0.02 8.55
C VAL A 18 -0.96 0.82 9.66
N ARG A 19 -0.11 0.20 10.47
CA ARG A 19 0.71 0.90 11.45
C ARG A 19 1.69 1.84 10.75
N VAL A 20 1.90 3.03 11.31
CA VAL A 20 2.78 4.05 10.69
C VAL A 20 4.22 3.56 10.66
N GLU A 21 4.62 2.75 11.64
CA GLU A 21 5.93 2.10 11.72
C GLU A 21 6.21 1.22 10.49
N MET A 22 5.17 0.60 9.94
CA MET A 22 5.29 -0.28 8.79
C MET A 22 5.67 0.49 7.50
N LEU A 23 5.44 1.81 7.46
CA LEU A 23 5.92 2.65 6.37
C LEU A 23 7.45 2.75 6.29
N LYS A 24 8.16 2.38 7.37
CA LYS A 24 9.62 2.33 7.41
C LYS A 24 10.20 0.96 7.07
N GLU A 25 9.35 -0.06 6.94
CA GLU A 25 9.80 -1.41 6.66
C GLU A 25 10.27 -1.54 5.20
N PRO A 26 11.31 -2.35 4.93
CA PRO A 26 11.86 -2.50 3.60
C PRO A 26 10.85 -3.08 2.60
N CYS A 27 9.89 -3.90 3.06
CA CYS A 27 8.82 -4.42 2.20
C CYS A 27 7.91 -3.30 1.67
N MET A 28 7.76 -2.20 2.41
CA MET A 28 6.93 -1.07 2.04
C MET A 28 7.66 -0.08 1.12
N ALA A 29 8.99 -0.05 1.14
CA ALA A 29 9.79 0.88 0.33
C ALA A 29 9.48 0.74 -1.17
N ALA A 30 9.42 -0.48 -1.70
CA ALA A 30 9.17 -0.73 -3.12
C ALA A 30 7.78 -0.24 -3.57
N VAL A 31 6.74 -0.48 -2.77
CA VAL A 31 5.38 -0.04 -3.12
C VAL A 31 5.18 1.46 -2.93
N LEU A 32 5.89 2.08 -1.98
CA LEU A 32 5.94 3.53 -1.84
C LEU A 32 6.63 4.19 -3.03
N GLU A 33 7.70 3.59 -3.53
CA GLU A 33 8.38 4.06 -4.73
C GLU A 33 7.47 3.97 -5.96
N MET A 34 6.78 2.85 -6.16
CA MET A 34 5.78 2.70 -7.23
C MET A 34 4.69 3.77 -7.11
N ALA A 35 4.17 4.01 -5.91
CA ALA A 35 3.17 5.04 -5.65
C ALA A 35 3.68 6.44 -5.97
N ALA A 36 4.92 6.76 -5.61
CA ALA A 36 5.54 8.04 -5.92
C ALA A 36 5.75 8.23 -7.43
N GLN A 37 6.15 7.18 -8.15
CA GLN A 37 6.32 7.22 -9.61
C GLN A 37 4.98 7.43 -10.33
N GLN A 38 3.90 6.80 -9.86
CA GLN A 38 2.60 6.86 -10.54
C GLN A 38 1.75 8.07 -10.12
N PHE A 39 1.75 8.43 -8.84
CA PHE A 39 0.83 9.43 -8.29
C PHE A 39 1.56 10.68 -7.76
N GLY A 40 2.88 10.65 -7.65
CA GLY A 40 3.66 11.71 -7.00
C GLY A 40 3.39 11.82 -5.50
N TYR A 41 3.94 12.87 -4.89
CA TYR A 41 3.83 13.12 -3.44
C TYR A 41 2.63 14.00 -3.05
N GLY A 42 1.78 14.39 -4.00
CA GLY A 42 0.66 15.31 -3.80
C GLY A 42 -0.61 14.68 -3.23
N GLN A 43 -0.56 13.43 -2.79
CA GLN A 43 -1.73 12.69 -2.32
C GLN A 43 -2.25 13.27 -0.99
N ARG A 44 -3.52 13.67 -0.97
CA ARG A 44 -4.16 14.26 0.22
C ARG A 44 -4.98 13.22 0.97
N GLY A 45 -4.67 13.02 2.26
CA GLY A 45 -5.48 12.24 3.21
C GLY A 45 -5.33 10.71 3.10
N VAL A 46 -5.04 10.16 1.92
CA VAL A 46 -4.78 8.73 1.70
C VAL A 46 -3.56 8.53 0.82
N LEU A 47 -2.77 7.52 1.14
CA LEU A 47 -1.65 7.05 0.31
C LEU A 47 -2.22 6.02 -0.69
N ARG A 48 -2.17 6.29 -2.01
CA ARG A 48 -2.61 5.32 -3.03
C ARG A 48 -1.44 4.44 -3.46
N ILE A 49 -1.62 3.13 -3.39
CA ILE A 49 -0.62 2.13 -3.75
C ILE A 49 -1.13 1.34 -4.96
N PRO A 50 -0.37 1.30 -6.07
CA PRO A 50 -0.74 0.55 -7.26
C PRO A 50 -0.33 -0.92 -7.11
N CYS A 51 -1.10 -1.66 -6.33
CA CYS A 51 -0.87 -3.06 -6.02
C CYS A 51 -2.21 -3.72 -5.71
N GLY A 52 -2.37 -4.99 -6.07
CA GLY A 52 -3.57 -5.74 -5.74
C GLY A 52 -3.78 -5.84 -4.23
N ALA A 53 -5.01 -5.58 -3.78
CA ALA A 53 -5.35 -5.55 -2.36
C ALA A 53 -4.98 -6.84 -1.63
N GLY A 54 -5.17 -8.01 -2.25
CA GLY A 54 -4.78 -9.31 -1.66
C GLY A 54 -3.28 -9.45 -1.44
N ARG A 55 -2.47 -9.02 -2.41
CA ARG A 55 -1.00 -9.05 -2.31
C ARG A 55 -0.48 -8.08 -1.25
N PHE A 56 -1.06 -6.89 -1.20
CA PHE A 56 -0.74 -5.91 -0.16
C PHE A 56 -1.13 -6.43 1.23
N GLN A 57 -2.32 -7.03 1.38
CA GLN A 57 -2.75 -7.62 2.65
C GLN A 57 -1.80 -8.72 3.14
N GLN A 58 -1.29 -9.57 2.25
CA GLN A 58 -0.27 -10.56 2.63
C GLN A 58 1.03 -9.89 3.07
N MET A 59 1.52 -8.90 2.31
CA MET A 59 2.75 -8.16 2.64
C MET A 59 2.67 -7.51 4.03
N VAL A 60 1.54 -6.87 4.36
CA VAL A 60 1.35 -6.20 5.66
C VAL A 60 0.95 -7.16 6.78
N GLY A 61 0.29 -8.27 6.44
CA GLY A 61 -0.12 -9.32 7.37
C GLY A 61 1.06 -10.12 7.91
N VAL A 62 2.03 -10.45 7.06
CA VAL A 62 3.29 -11.11 7.47
C VAL A 62 4.10 -10.20 8.42
N ALA A 63 4.01 -8.88 8.26
CA ALA A 63 4.62 -7.91 9.19
C ALA A 63 3.88 -7.80 10.55
N CYS A 64 2.68 -8.38 10.69
CA CYS A 64 1.91 -8.39 11.93
C CYS A 64 2.12 -9.66 12.78
N GLU A 65 2.70 -10.74 12.25
CA GLU A 65 3.06 -11.93 13.05
C GLU A 65 4.38 -11.77 13.81
N ALA A 66 5.11 -10.66 13.61
CA ALA A 66 6.42 -10.43 14.22
C ALA A 66 6.40 -9.56 15.49
N ARG A 67 5.28 -9.50 16.24
CA ARG A 67 5.28 -8.89 17.58
C ARG A 67 4.25 -9.45 18.54
#